data_AF-U4KTQ7-F1
#
_entry.id   AF-U4KTQ7-F1
#
_cell.length_a   1.000
_cell.length_b   1.000
_cell.length_c   1.000
_cell.angle_alpha   90.00
_cell.angle_beta   90.00
_cell.angle_gamma   90.00
#
_symmetry.space_group_name_H-M   'P 1'
#
loop_
_entity.id
_entity.type
_entity.pdbx_description
1 polymer ?
#
loop_
_entity_poly.entity_id
_entity_poly.type
_entity_poly.pdbx_seq_one_letter_code
_entity_poly.pdbx_strand_id
1 'polypeptide(L)'
;MQPSLPRLLLTLLGLLSLVSASDITATLQAWPLSAASPTPVGSVVYNPVTLTTSTTSLKPLSLKDDELIRIGSGDSDNGSWTVTTAGSLVNGKLVLQLDAEGRVYQVEVEQGRAAPEGVVGTEVELSRVVKGATPTLNKPVVLNAQGRVPEVEKEKTFLQKYWWLLLGMFILVVGGGGGDQAS
;
A
#
# COMPACT_ATOMS: atom_id res chain seq x y z
N MET A 1 51.03 27.66 20.15
CA MET A 1 50.67 26.50 19.31
C MET A 1 49.24 26.12 19.65
N GLN A 2 48.29 26.49 18.79
CA GLN A 2 46.85 26.30 18.97
C GLN A 2 46.39 24.94 18.40
N PRO A 3 45.26 24.41 18.90
CA PRO A 3 44.91 22.98 18.82
C PRO A 3 44.29 22.62 17.46
N SER A 4 44.47 21.38 17.00
CA SER A 4 43.82 20.88 15.78
C SER A 4 43.15 19.53 16.03
N LEU A 5 41.84 19.59 16.25
CA LEU A 5 40.84 18.53 16.04
C LEU A 5 39.47 19.22 16.19
N PRO A 6 38.39 18.84 15.47
CA PRO A 6 38.24 17.81 14.43
C PRO A 6 37.53 18.33 13.14
N ARG A 7 37.97 17.89 11.96
CA ARG A 7 37.32 18.16 10.65
C ARG A 7 36.26 17.10 10.27
N LEU A 8 35.61 16.46 11.24
CA LEU A 8 34.79 15.26 11.03
C LEU A 8 33.37 15.38 11.60
N LEU A 9 32.79 16.58 11.58
CA LEU A 9 31.45 16.81 12.11
C LEU A 9 30.66 17.83 11.25
N LEU A 10 30.46 17.59 9.95
CA LEU A 10 29.57 18.46 9.17
C LEU A 10 28.98 17.86 7.86
N THR A 11 28.68 16.56 7.80
CA THR A 11 28.09 15.93 6.59
C THR A 11 27.03 14.86 6.88
N LEU A 12 26.19 15.05 7.91
CA LEU A 12 25.02 14.18 8.13
C LEU A 12 23.78 14.95 8.61
N LEU A 13 23.45 16.05 7.95
CA LEU A 13 22.17 16.75 8.12
C LEU A 13 21.41 16.77 6.79
N GLY A 14 21.19 15.57 6.22
CA GLY A 14 20.44 15.36 5.00
C GLY A 14 19.00 14.95 5.29
N LEU A 15 18.10 15.93 5.28
CA LEU A 15 16.69 15.82 4.89
C LEU A 15 15.82 14.79 5.64
N LEU A 16 15.43 15.11 6.89
CA LEU A 16 14.14 14.67 7.41
C LEU A 16 13.08 15.69 6.97
N SER A 17 12.50 15.50 5.79
CA SER A 17 11.25 16.17 5.42
C SER A 17 10.15 15.54 6.27
N LEU A 18 9.85 16.12 7.44
CA LEU A 18 8.59 15.79 8.12
C LEU A 18 7.48 16.33 7.22
N VAL A 19 6.83 15.43 6.50
CA VAL A 19 5.55 15.74 5.85
C VAL A 19 4.53 15.93 6.97
N SER A 20 4.37 17.18 7.43
CA SER A 20 3.23 17.55 8.25
C SER A 20 2.01 17.55 7.35
N ALA A 21 1.27 16.44 7.32
CA ALA A 21 -0.07 16.46 6.76
C ALA A 21 -0.96 17.32 7.64
N SER A 22 -1.46 18.40 7.07
CA SER A 22 -2.44 19.28 7.69
C SER A 22 -3.77 18.54 7.84
N ASP A 23 -4.54 18.88 8.87
CA ASP A 23 -5.89 18.36 9.03
C ASP A 23 -6.78 18.85 7.88
N ILE A 24 -7.53 17.93 7.29
CA ILE A 24 -8.44 18.14 6.18
C ILE A 24 -9.87 18.04 6.69
N THR A 25 -10.75 18.87 6.15
CA THR A 25 -12.18 18.81 6.46
C THR A 25 -12.94 18.18 5.30
N ALA A 26 -13.66 17.09 5.56
CA ALA A 26 -14.62 16.52 4.62
C ALA A 26 -16.04 16.95 5.00
N THR A 27 -16.77 17.53 4.05
CA THR A 27 -18.20 17.81 4.17
C THR A 27 -18.98 16.54 3.83
N LEU A 28 -19.92 16.18 4.70
CA LEU A 28 -20.80 15.04 4.54
C LEU A 28 -22.22 15.53 4.27
N GLN A 29 -22.82 14.88 3.29
CA GLN A 29 -24.17 15.17 2.86
C GLN A 29 -24.95 13.85 2.79
N ALA A 30 -26.25 13.93 3.06
CA ALA A 30 -27.18 12.82 2.95
C ALA A 30 -28.25 13.18 1.93
N TRP A 31 -28.57 12.22 1.09
CA TRP A 31 -29.58 12.35 0.06
C TRP A 31 -30.58 11.21 0.21
N PRO A 32 -31.69 11.44 0.92
CA PRO A 32 -32.81 10.52 0.96
C PRO A 32 -33.37 10.30 -0.44
N LEU A 33 -33.81 9.07 -0.76
CA LEU A 33 -34.39 8.79 -2.08
C LEU A 33 -35.67 9.60 -2.36
N SER A 34 -36.39 10.04 -1.33
CA SER A 34 -37.57 10.89 -1.52
C SER A 34 -37.25 12.38 -1.75
N ALA A 35 -36.00 12.80 -1.52
CA ALA A 35 -35.60 14.20 -1.64
C ALA A 35 -35.10 14.54 -3.04
N ALA A 36 -35.44 15.74 -3.53
CA ALA A 36 -35.01 16.22 -4.85
C ALA A 36 -33.52 16.59 -4.89
N SER A 37 -32.93 16.95 -3.74
CA SER A 37 -31.55 17.38 -3.63
C SER A 37 -30.91 16.86 -2.33
N PRO A 38 -29.58 16.74 -2.30
CA PRO A 38 -28.86 16.40 -1.08
C PRO A 38 -28.98 17.47 0.01
N THR A 39 -28.89 17.04 1.26
CA THR A 39 -28.90 17.89 2.45
C THR A 39 -27.58 17.75 3.22
N PRO A 40 -26.95 18.87 3.64
CA PRO A 40 -25.73 18.81 4.45
C PRO A 40 -26.01 18.23 5.83
N VAL A 41 -25.24 17.21 6.21
CA VAL A 41 -25.35 16.50 7.49
C VAL A 41 -24.31 17.03 8.47
N GLY A 42 -23.12 17.38 7.99
CA GLY A 42 -22.04 17.71 8.88
C GLY A 42 -20.67 17.80 8.23
N SER A 43 -19.66 17.94 9.06
CA SER A 43 -18.26 17.89 8.65
C SER A 43 -17.43 17.03 9.61
N VAL A 44 -16.43 16.37 9.03
CA VAL A 44 -15.44 15.56 9.74
C VAL A 44 -14.07 16.19 9.50
N VAL A 45 -13.39 16.53 10.59
CA VAL A 45 -11.99 16.97 10.55
C VAL A 45 -11.10 15.75 10.81
N TYR A 46 -10.22 15.46 9.86
CA TYR A 46 -9.36 14.29 9.91
C TYR A 46 -7.95 14.55 9.43
N ASN A 47 -7.01 13.70 9.86
CA ASN A 47 -5.66 13.70 9.37
C ASN A 47 -5.41 12.49 8.45
N PRO A 48 -5.06 12.69 7.16
CA PRO A 48 -4.92 11.58 6.20
C PRO A 48 -3.67 10.73 6.42
N VAL A 49 -2.71 11.18 7.23
CA VAL A 49 -1.47 10.44 7.52
C VAL A 49 -1.60 9.58 8.77
N THR A 50 -2.18 10.13 9.84
CA THR A 50 -2.36 9.39 11.11
C THR A 50 -3.68 8.61 11.15
N LEU A 51 -4.58 8.82 10.18
CA LEU A 51 -5.93 8.23 10.14
C LEU A 51 -6.75 8.50 11.42
N THR A 52 -6.55 9.68 12.02
CA THR A 52 -7.26 10.11 13.23
C THR A 52 -8.34 11.13 12.89
N THR A 53 -9.52 10.97 13.50
CA THR A 53 -10.63 11.94 13.46
C THR A 53 -10.65 12.77 14.74
N SER A 54 -10.64 14.09 14.63
CA SER A 54 -10.59 14.98 15.81
C SER A 54 -11.95 15.56 16.18
N THR A 55 -12.83 15.77 15.21
CA THR A 55 -14.16 16.35 15.47
C THR A 55 -15.14 15.93 14.39
N THR A 56 -16.30 15.43 14.83
CA THR A 56 -17.41 15.01 13.99
C THR A 56 -18.64 15.77 14.45
N SER A 57 -19.09 16.75 13.67
CA SER A 57 -20.37 17.43 13.91
C SER A 57 -21.37 16.87 12.91
N LEU A 58 -22.14 15.87 13.33
CA LEU A 58 -23.20 15.27 12.51
C LEU A 58 -24.57 15.68 13.06
N LYS A 59 -25.37 16.29 12.20
CA LYS A 59 -26.75 16.62 12.50
C LYS A 59 -27.62 15.36 12.38
N PRO A 60 -28.51 15.11 13.35
CA PRO A 60 -29.56 14.10 13.22
C PRO A 60 -30.42 14.35 11.98
N LEU A 61 -30.50 13.37 11.08
CA LEU A 61 -31.49 13.36 10.00
C LEU A 61 -32.79 12.75 10.50
N SER A 62 -33.89 13.48 10.30
CA SER A 62 -35.25 12.95 10.49
C SER A 62 -35.64 12.18 9.23
N LEU A 63 -35.47 10.87 9.26
CA LEU A 63 -35.86 9.98 8.18
C LEU A 63 -37.25 9.42 8.44
N LYS A 64 -37.97 9.09 7.36
CA LYS A 64 -39.14 8.22 7.47
C LYS A 64 -38.66 6.79 7.76
N ASP A 65 -39.47 6.02 8.48
CA ASP A 65 -39.18 4.60 8.74
C ASP A 65 -38.89 3.87 7.41
N ASP A 66 -37.80 3.09 7.39
CA ASP A 66 -37.28 2.31 6.25
C ASP A 66 -36.86 3.11 4.99
N GLU A 67 -36.66 4.43 5.09
CA GLU A 67 -36.14 5.21 3.97
C GLU A 67 -34.63 4.98 3.73
N LEU A 68 -34.28 4.56 2.52
CA LEU A 68 -32.89 4.47 2.09
C LEU A 68 -32.32 5.87 1.84
N ILE A 69 -31.15 6.15 2.42
CA ILE A 69 -30.39 7.37 2.17
C ILE A 69 -29.08 7.05 1.49
N ARG A 70 -28.71 7.91 0.53
CA ARG A 70 -27.36 7.93 -0.03
C ARG A 70 -26.51 8.86 0.81
N ILE A 71 -25.32 8.43 1.18
CA ILE A 71 -24.38 9.29 1.90
C ILE A 71 -23.19 9.53 0.98
N GLY A 72 -22.61 10.71 1.07
CA GLY A 72 -21.48 11.06 0.24
C GLY A 72 -20.69 12.22 0.80
N SER A 73 -19.46 12.31 0.32
CA SER A 73 -18.62 13.48 0.50
C SER A 73 -18.56 14.23 -0.83
N GLY A 74 -18.72 15.55 -0.78
CA GLY A 74 -18.77 16.36 -1.99
C GLY A 74 -18.98 17.83 -1.70
N ASP A 75 -18.65 18.62 -2.71
CA ASP A 75 -18.98 20.04 -2.78
C ASP A 75 -20.37 20.16 -3.40
N SER A 76 -21.35 20.60 -2.60
CA SER A 76 -22.74 20.80 -3.07
C SER A 76 -22.80 21.80 -4.22
N ASP A 77 -21.84 22.73 -4.28
CA ASP A 77 -21.90 23.88 -5.17
C ASP A 77 -21.37 23.54 -6.57
N ASN A 78 -20.45 22.58 -6.66
CA ASN A 78 -19.89 22.10 -7.92
C ASN A 78 -20.60 20.86 -8.48
N GLY A 79 -21.61 20.32 -7.79
CA GLY A 79 -22.33 19.11 -8.20
C GLY A 79 -21.46 17.84 -8.21
N SER A 80 -20.23 17.92 -7.70
CA SER A 80 -19.32 16.79 -7.57
C SER A 80 -19.64 16.05 -6.28
N TRP A 81 -20.50 15.06 -6.39
CA TRP A 81 -20.87 14.17 -5.30
C TRP A 81 -20.17 12.82 -5.45
N THR A 82 -19.39 12.44 -4.45
CA THR A 82 -18.80 11.10 -4.39
C THR A 82 -19.75 10.17 -3.62
N VAL A 83 -20.45 9.30 -4.37
CA VAL A 83 -21.54 8.45 -3.89
C VAL A 83 -21.01 7.24 -3.14
N THR A 84 -21.53 6.93 -1.94
CA THR A 84 -21.35 5.58 -1.37
C THR A 84 -22.45 5.17 -0.37
N THR A 85 -22.94 3.94 -0.60
CA THR A 85 -23.85 3.08 0.18
C THR A 85 -25.25 3.62 0.56
N ALA A 86 -26.27 2.78 0.32
CA ALA A 86 -27.64 2.99 0.78
C ALA A 86 -27.87 2.26 2.11
N GLY A 87 -28.27 2.98 3.15
CA GLY A 87 -28.54 2.39 4.47
C GLY A 87 -29.23 3.37 5.42
N SER A 88 -29.56 2.96 6.64
CA SER A 88 -30.05 3.84 7.71
C SER A 88 -28.89 4.20 8.64
N LEU A 89 -28.63 5.49 8.90
CA LEU A 89 -27.48 5.96 9.70
C LEU A 89 -27.82 6.13 11.19
N VAL A 90 -28.58 5.19 11.74
CA VAL A 90 -28.97 5.25 13.16
C VAL A 90 -28.06 4.32 13.96
N ASN A 91 -27.26 4.89 14.88
CA ASN A 91 -26.23 4.19 15.67
C ASN A 91 -25.28 3.32 14.84
N GLY A 92 -24.95 3.77 13.63
CA GLY A 92 -24.07 3.04 12.72
C GLY A 92 -22.64 3.56 12.70
N LYS A 93 -21.76 2.83 12.02
CA LYS A 93 -20.37 3.23 11.81
C LYS A 93 -20.18 3.72 10.38
N LEU A 94 -19.54 4.86 10.21
CA LEU A 94 -19.24 5.48 8.92
C LEU A 94 -17.75 5.30 8.62
N VAL A 95 -17.41 4.62 7.53
CA VAL A 95 -16.03 4.41 7.11
C VAL A 95 -15.72 5.30 5.92
N LEU A 96 -14.89 6.32 6.14
CA LEU A 96 -14.39 7.21 5.10
C LEU A 96 -13.14 6.60 4.47
N GLN A 97 -13.23 6.23 3.19
CA GLN A 97 -12.09 5.73 2.46
C GLN A 97 -11.37 6.87 1.72
N LEU A 98 -10.06 6.94 1.92
CA LEU A 98 -9.17 7.97 1.41
C LEU A 98 -8.37 7.48 0.20
N ASP A 99 -8.23 8.35 -0.80
CA ASP A 99 -7.40 8.14 -1.98
C ASP A 99 -5.89 8.24 -1.65
N ALA A 100 -5.05 8.13 -2.68
CA ALA A 100 -3.60 8.29 -2.52
C ALA A 100 -3.23 9.70 -2.05
N GLU A 101 -4.03 10.71 -2.40
CA GLU A 101 -3.85 12.12 -2.05
C GLU A 101 -4.46 12.49 -0.67
N GLY A 102 -5.16 11.57 -0.02
CA GLY A 102 -5.80 11.78 1.28
C GLY A 102 -7.19 12.43 1.23
N ARG A 103 -7.81 12.51 0.05
CA ARG A 103 -9.19 12.98 -0.13
C ARG A 103 -10.16 11.81 0.03
N VAL A 104 -11.35 12.09 0.53
CA VAL A 104 -12.43 11.10 0.61
C VAL A 104 -12.92 10.76 -0.79
N TYR A 105 -12.76 9.50 -1.20
CA TYR A 105 -13.24 9.01 -2.49
C TYR A 105 -14.39 8.01 -2.35
N GLN A 106 -14.67 7.52 -1.14
CA GLN A 106 -15.76 6.59 -0.86
C GLN A 106 -16.18 6.69 0.62
N VAL A 107 -17.47 6.54 0.91
CA VAL A 107 -18.10 6.66 2.24
C VAL A 107 -18.99 5.46 2.57
N GLU A 108 -18.45 4.47 3.26
CA GLU A 108 -19.19 3.25 3.57
C GLU A 108 -19.95 3.34 4.90
N VAL A 109 -21.12 2.68 4.99
CA VAL A 109 -21.91 2.59 6.21
C VAL A 109 -21.88 1.14 6.68
N GLU A 110 -21.16 0.88 7.77
CA GLU A 110 -21.04 -0.43 8.40
C GLU A 110 -22.06 -0.53 9.55
N GLN A 111 -23.06 -1.40 9.37
CA GLN A 111 -24.21 -1.66 10.27
C GLN A 111 -25.01 -0.42 10.74
N GLY A 112 -26.28 -0.32 10.34
CA GLY A 112 -27.24 0.61 10.94
C GLY A 112 -28.54 -0.12 11.24
N ARG A 113 -28.95 -0.18 12.50
CA ARG A 113 -30.23 -0.77 12.90
C ARG A 113 -31.26 0.37 12.97
N ALA A 114 -32.44 0.17 12.38
CA ALA A 114 -33.54 1.11 12.48
C ALA A 114 -33.85 1.38 13.97
N ALA A 115 -33.64 2.61 14.42
CA ALA A 115 -34.21 3.11 15.66
C ALA A 115 -35.10 4.31 15.34
N PRO A 116 -36.13 4.58 16.16
CA PRO A 116 -37.23 5.48 15.80
C PRO A 116 -36.83 6.95 15.65
N GLU A 117 -35.65 7.36 16.14
CA GLU A 117 -35.22 8.76 16.13
C GLU A 117 -33.70 8.90 15.96
N GLY A 118 -33.30 9.57 14.87
CA GLY A 118 -32.10 10.41 14.80
C GLY A 118 -30.73 9.72 14.67
N VAL A 119 -29.86 10.34 13.86
CA VAL A 119 -28.41 10.06 13.79
C VAL A 119 -27.76 10.53 15.10
N VAL A 120 -27.83 9.72 16.14
CA VAL A 120 -27.12 9.93 17.40
C VAL A 120 -26.04 8.86 17.49
N GLY A 121 -24.78 9.25 17.71
CA GLY A 121 -23.69 8.31 18.04
C GLY A 121 -22.97 7.63 16.87
N THR A 122 -22.95 8.21 15.66
CA THR A 122 -22.22 7.61 14.53
C THR A 122 -20.71 7.69 14.73
N GLU A 123 -20.05 6.54 14.87
CA GLU A 123 -18.59 6.43 14.90
C GLU A 123 -18.05 6.62 13.48
N VAL A 124 -16.97 7.40 13.33
CA VAL A 124 -16.34 7.64 12.02
C VAL A 124 -14.95 6.99 12.03
N GLU A 125 -14.72 6.06 11.11
CA GLU A 125 -13.42 5.43 10.88
C GLU A 125 -12.83 5.92 9.56
N LEU A 126 -11.50 5.99 9.49
CA LEU A 126 -10.76 6.33 8.29
C LEU A 126 -10.02 5.09 7.80
N SER A 127 -10.19 4.78 6.52
CA SER A 127 -9.43 3.73 5.83
C SER A 127 -8.72 4.33 4.62
N ARG A 128 -7.53 3.85 4.28
CA ARG A 128 -6.79 4.31 3.10
C ARG A 128 -6.63 3.17 2.12
N VAL A 129 -6.68 3.48 0.83
CA VAL A 129 -6.33 2.50 -0.20
C VAL A 129 -4.88 2.05 0.00
N VAL A 130 -4.71 0.78 0.36
CA VAL A 130 -3.39 0.13 0.43
C VAL A 130 -3.10 -0.46 -0.94
N LYS A 131 -1.89 -0.19 -1.46
CA LYS A 131 -1.44 -0.82 -2.70
C LYS A 131 -1.44 -2.34 -2.52
N GLY A 132 -2.26 -3.02 -3.31
CA GLY A 132 -2.35 -4.48 -3.28
C GLY A 132 -1.05 -5.18 -3.71
N ALA A 133 -0.94 -6.47 -3.41
CA ALA A 133 0.17 -7.30 -3.86
C ALA A 133 0.30 -7.20 -5.39
N THR A 134 1.49 -6.83 -5.87
CA THR A 134 1.75 -6.78 -7.30
C THR A 134 1.97 -8.22 -7.79
N PRO A 135 1.21 -8.70 -8.80
CA PRO A 135 1.36 -10.07 -9.26
C PRO A 135 2.76 -10.27 -9.83
N THR A 136 3.43 -11.34 -9.40
CA THR A 136 4.74 -11.71 -9.97
C THR A 136 4.49 -12.42 -11.30
N LEU A 137 4.66 -11.69 -12.40
CA LEU A 137 4.61 -12.29 -13.72
C LEU A 137 5.87 -13.12 -13.94
N ASN A 138 5.71 -14.36 -14.44
CA ASN A 138 6.84 -15.16 -14.89
C ASN A 138 7.61 -14.40 -15.97
N LYS A 139 8.95 -14.45 -15.92
CA LYS A 139 9.79 -13.81 -16.95
C LYS A 139 9.46 -14.41 -18.32
N PRO A 140 9.42 -13.60 -19.39
CA PRO A 140 9.24 -14.11 -20.75
C PRO A 140 10.28 -15.19 -21.05
N VAL A 141 9.82 -16.32 -21.58
CA VAL A 141 10.70 -17.38 -22.08
C VAL A 141 11.30 -16.87 -23.39
N VAL A 142 12.55 -16.42 -23.35
CA VAL A 142 13.27 -16.02 -24.55
C VAL A 142 13.59 -17.28 -25.34
N LEU A 143 13.02 -17.39 -26.54
CA LEU A 143 13.27 -18.49 -27.46
C LEU A 143 14.44 -18.14 -28.40
N ASN A 144 15.18 -19.15 -28.84
CA ASN A 144 16.15 -18.99 -29.93
C ASN A 144 15.46 -18.84 -31.29
N ALA A 145 16.22 -18.61 -32.37
CA ALA A 145 15.69 -18.44 -33.73
C ALA A 145 14.86 -19.64 -34.24
N GLN A 146 14.99 -20.81 -33.60
CA GLN A 146 14.26 -22.04 -33.91
C GLN A 146 13.04 -22.25 -32.99
N GLY A 147 12.67 -21.26 -32.17
CA GLY A 147 11.48 -21.31 -31.31
C GLY A 147 11.60 -22.27 -30.12
N ARG A 148 12.82 -22.66 -29.74
CA ARG A 148 13.09 -23.53 -28.59
C ARG A 148 13.69 -22.72 -27.45
N VAL A 149 13.47 -23.18 -26.21
CA VAL A 149 14.15 -22.64 -25.04
C VAL A 149 15.65 -22.89 -25.24
N PRO A 150 16.52 -21.87 -25.16
CA PRO A 150 17.96 -22.07 -25.22
C PRO A 150 18.36 -23.09 -24.17
N GLU A 151 18.86 -24.24 -24.61
CA GLU A 151 19.49 -25.18 -23.72
C GLU A 151 20.72 -24.48 -23.17
N VAL A 152 20.70 -24.15 -21.87
CA VAL A 152 21.89 -23.61 -21.21
C VAL A 152 22.91 -24.72 -21.28
N GLU A 153 23.87 -24.59 -22.20
CA GLU A 153 24.99 -25.52 -22.30
C GLU A 153 25.65 -25.55 -20.91
N LYS A 154 25.40 -26.63 -20.17
CA LYS A 154 25.92 -26.79 -18.82
C LYS A 154 27.43 -26.86 -18.95
N GLU A 155 28.10 -25.75 -18.69
CA GLU A 155 29.55 -25.67 -18.74
C GLU A 155 30.13 -26.81 -17.91
N LYS A 156 30.89 -27.70 -18.56
CA LYS A 156 31.53 -28.82 -17.88
C LYS A 156 32.45 -28.24 -16.81
N THR A 157 32.39 -28.80 -15.60
CA THR A 157 33.23 -28.32 -14.50
C THR A 157 34.71 -28.48 -14.85
N PHE A 158 35.57 -27.63 -14.30
CA PHE A 158 37.02 -27.71 -14.54
C PHE A 158 37.57 -29.12 -14.31
N LEU A 159 37.12 -29.79 -13.24
CA LEU A 159 37.54 -31.16 -12.94
C LEU A 159 37.10 -32.15 -14.03
N GLN A 160 35.89 -32.01 -14.57
CA GLN A 160 35.40 -32.83 -15.68
C GLN A 160 36.17 -32.57 -16.99
N LYS A 161 36.69 -31.35 -17.19
CA LYS A 161 37.49 -31.01 -18.38
C LYS A 161 38.94 -31.50 -18.28
N TYR A 162 39.49 -31.55 -17.07
CA TYR A 162 40.92 -31.77 -16.84
C TYR A 162 41.25 -33.02 -16.01
N TRP A 163 40.29 -33.92 -15.75
CA TRP A 163 40.52 -35.14 -14.96
C TRP A 163 41.65 -36.04 -15.49
N TRP A 164 41.81 -36.12 -16.82
CA TRP A 164 42.88 -36.88 -17.46
C TRP A 164 44.28 -36.29 -17.23
N LEU A 165 44.40 -34.96 -17.09
CA LEU A 165 45.67 -34.32 -16.70
C LEU A 165 46.04 -34.67 -15.26
N LEU A 166 45.06 -34.67 -14.37
CA LEU A 166 45.27 -35.09 -12.98
C LEU A 166 45.69 -36.56 -12.91
N LEU A 167 45.06 -37.42 -13.69
CA LEU A 167 45.42 -38.84 -13.79
C LEU A 167 46.84 -39.02 -14.38
N GLY A 168 47.18 -38.29 -15.44
CA GLY A 168 48.52 -38.33 -16.04
C GLY A 168 49.61 -37.86 -15.08
N MET A 169 49.36 -36.77 -14.34
CA MET A 169 50.28 -36.27 -13.31
C MET A 169 50.46 -37.28 -12.17
N PHE A 170 49.38 -37.94 -11.73
CA PHE A 170 49.46 -38.98 -10.71
C PHE A 170 50.35 -40.16 -11.16
N ILE A 171 50.18 -40.62 -12.40
CA ILE A 171 51.00 -41.70 -12.98
C ILE A 171 52.48 -41.28 -13.07
N LEU A 172 52.78 -40.03 -13.46
CA LEU A 172 54.15 -39.54 -13.50
C LEU A 172 54.80 -39.47 -12.12
N VAL A 173 54.07 -39.04 -11.09
CA VAL A 173 54.58 -38.96 -9.71
C VAL A 173 54.84 -40.36 -9.13
N VAL A 174 53.91 -41.30 -9.35
CA VAL A 174 54.05 -42.67 -8.83
C VAL A 174 55.03 -43.51 -9.66
N GLY A 175 55.06 -43.33 -10.97
CA GLY A 175 55.93 -44.07 -11.89
C GLY A 175 57.34 -43.50 -12.03
N GLY A 176 57.55 -42.21 -11.75
CA GLY A 176 58.85 -41.53 -11.83
C GLY A 176 59.67 -41.54 -10.53
N GLY A 177 59.10 -41.99 -9.42
CA GLY A 177 59.75 -42.01 -8.10
C GLY A 177 60.55 -43.28 -7.77
N GLY A 178 61.00 -44.04 -8.78
CA GLY A 178 61.61 -45.37 -8.62
C GLY A 178 62.98 -45.52 -9.29
N GLY A 179 63.88 -44.56 -9.13
CA GLY A 179 65.21 -44.60 -9.74
C GLY A 179 66.30 -44.04 -8.83
N ASP A 180 66.56 -44.70 -7.69
CA ASP A 180 67.86 -44.64 -7.02
C ASP A 180 68.06 -45.88 -6.13
N GLN A 181 68.60 -46.96 -6.72
CA GLN A 181 69.33 -47.99 -6.00
C GLN A 181 70.48 -48.52 -6.86
N ALA A 182 71.67 -48.57 -6.23
CA ALA A 182 72.91 -49.25 -6.59
C ALA A 182 73.78 -48.65 -7.70
N SER A 183 74.85 -47.94 -7.31
CA SER A 183 76.20 -48.51 -7.14
C SER A 183 77.20 -47.49 -6.62
#